data_AF-A0A8S3EIC6-F1
#
_entry.id   AF-A0A8S3EIC6-F1
#
_cell.length_a   1.000
_cell.length_b   1.000
_cell.length_c   1.000
_cell.angle_alpha   90.00
_cell.angle_beta   90.00
_cell.angle_gamma   90.00
#
_symmetry.space_group_name_H-M   'P 1'
#
loop_
_entity.id
_entity.type
_entity.pdbx_description
1 polymer ?
#
loop_
_entity_poly.entity_id
_entity_poly.type
_entity_poly.pdbx_seq_one_letter_code
_entity_poly.pdbx_strand_id
1 'polypeptide(L)'
;MPKGDMLMIVGDFNARVGKQDSREPGNAIGPHTVDSTNENGKRLIDFCDINNLIVANTFFQHKPIHQTSWMHPGKKIWHMLDYTVVNRKFRSSVEDVRVHRMAAGTIGTDHHLLRA
;
A
#
# COMPACT_ATOMS: atom_id res chain seq x y z
N MET A 1 20.35 -4.83 8.60
CA MET A 1 19.91 -5.95 7.75
C MET A 1 21.07 -6.44 6.91
N PRO A 2 21.32 -7.76 6.83
CA PRO A 2 22.29 -8.32 5.89
C PRO A 2 21.99 -7.87 4.47
N LYS A 3 23.01 -7.56 3.67
CA LYS A 3 22.83 -7.03 2.31
C LYS A 3 22.10 -7.98 1.36
N GLY A 4 22.00 -9.27 1.70
CA GLY A 4 21.31 -10.30 0.90
C GLY A 4 19.83 -10.50 1.23
N ASP A 5 19.35 -10.01 2.37
CA ASP A 5 18.00 -10.34 2.84
C ASP A 5 16.96 -9.32 2.38
N MET A 6 15.75 -9.80 2.10
CA MET A 6 14.58 -8.98 1.80
C MET A 6 13.93 -8.47 3.08
N LEU A 7 13.78 -7.16 3.21
CA LEU A 7 12.85 -6.55 4.16
C LEU A 7 11.47 -6.43 3.52
N MET A 8 10.47 -6.94 4.21
CA MET A 8 9.05 -6.73 3.93
C MET A 8 8.37 -6.26 5.21
N ILE A 9 7.65 -5.13 5.13
CA ILE A 9 6.83 -4.58 6.22
C ILE A 9 5.39 -4.61 5.73
N VAL A 10 4.52 -5.35 6.42
CA VAL A 10 3.12 -5.55 6.01
C VAL A 10 2.19 -5.22 7.16
N GLY A 11 1.09 -4.55 6.85
CA GLY A 11 0.02 -4.30 7.81
C GLY A 11 -0.76 -3.03 7.52
N ASP A 12 -1.56 -2.61 8.49
CA ASP A 12 -2.30 -1.36 8.47
C ASP A 12 -1.39 -0.20 8.89
N PHE A 13 -1.15 0.73 7.97
CA PHE A 13 -0.35 1.94 8.22
C PHE A 13 -1.21 3.15 8.59
N ASN A 14 -2.53 3.00 8.55
CA ASN A 14 -3.51 4.07 8.71
C ASN A 14 -3.17 5.30 7.84
N ALA A 15 -2.67 5.01 6.64
CA ALA A 15 -2.15 5.97 5.68
C ALA A 15 -2.94 5.85 4.38
N ARG A 16 -3.19 6.98 3.74
CA ARG A 16 -3.72 7.02 2.38
C ARG A 16 -2.67 7.64 1.51
N VAL A 17 -2.16 6.90 0.54
CA VAL A 17 -1.23 7.41 -0.46
C VAL A 17 -1.96 7.56 -1.79
N GLY A 18 -1.91 8.77 -2.33
CA GLY A 18 -2.47 9.10 -3.63
C GLY A 18 -1.42 9.24 -4.70
N LYS A 19 -1.87 9.59 -5.90
CA LYS A 19 -0.98 9.80 -7.04
C LYS A 19 0.01 10.93 -6.72
N GLN A 20 1.30 10.64 -6.83
CA GLN A 20 2.35 11.64 -6.72
C GLN A 20 2.36 12.52 -7.97
N ASP A 21 2.53 13.83 -7.80
CA ASP A 21 2.77 14.72 -8.92
C ASP A 21 4.11 14.35 -9.55
N SER A 22 4.16 14.30 -10.88
CA SER A 22 5.37 14.07 -11.67
C SER A 22 6.55 14.99 -11.32
N ARG A 23 6.29 16.12 -10.66
CA ARG A 23 7.29 17.11 -10.22
C ARG A 23 7.86 16.82 -8.84
N GLU A 24 7.21 15.99 -8.04
CA GLU A 24 7.69 15.65 -6.70
C GLU A 24 8.84 14.65 -6.79
N PRO A 25 9.96 14.90 -6.09
CA PRO A 25 11.06 13.95 -6.05
C PRO A 25 10.63 12.70 -5.29
N GLY A 26 11.06 11.53 -5.78
CA GLY A 26 10.77 10.25 -5.14
C GLY A 26 10.17 9.24 -6.10
N ASN A 27 10.24 7.98 -5.69
CA ASN A 27 9.69 6.85 -6.45
C ASN A 27 9.29 5.72 -5.50
N ALA A 28 8.99 6.04 -4.24
CA ALA A 28 8.47 5.12 -3.25
C ALA A 28 7.10 4.54 -3.65
N ILE A 29 6.26 5.30 -4.36
CA ILE A 29 4.94 4.85 -4.80
C ILE A 29 4.86 4.71 -6.31
N GLY A 30 4.01 3.80 -6.76
CA GLY A 30 3.70 3.55 -8.15
C GLY A 30 2.48 4.35 -8.65
N PRO A 31 2.15 4.21 -9.94
CA PRO A 31 1.09 5.00 -10.57
C PRO A 31 -0.33 4.53 -10.25
N HIS A 32 -0.49 3.40 -9.56
CA HIS A 32 -1.78 2.74 -9.31
C HIS A 32 -2.22 2.94 -7.86
N THR A 33 -2.78 4.12 -7.59
CA THR A 33 -3.36 4.49 -6.28
C THR A 33 -4.84 4.85 -6.45
N VAL A 34 -5.61 4.77 -5.36
CA VAL A 34 -7.07 5.03 -5.35
C VAL A 34 -7.48 6.21 -4.47
N ASP A 35 -6.58 6.68 -3.61
CA ASP A 35 -6.86 7.67 -2.59
C ASP A 35 -6.21 9.02 -2.90
N SER A 36 -6.57 10.04 -2.14
CA SER A 36 -5.75 11.24 -1.98
C SER A 36 -4.79 11.09 -0.81
N THR A 37 -3.59 11.65 -0.94
CA THR A 37 -2.56 11.54 0.10
C THR A 37 -3.00 12.28 1.36
N ASN A 38 -3.06 11.60 2.51
CA ASN A 38 -3.24 12.24 3.82
C ASN A 38 -1.89 12.46 4.53
N GLU A 39 -1.88 13.10 5.70
CA GLU A 39 -0.64 13.38 6.44
C GLU A 39 0.15 12.11 6.81
N ASN A 40 -0.53 11.03 7.18
CA ASN A 40 0.13 9.73 7.41
C ASN A 40 0.72 9.16 6.11
N GLY A 41 0.04 9.36 4.98
CA GLY A 41 0.52 9.00 3.65
C GLY A 41 1.79 9.74 3.27
N LYS A 42 1.89 11.05 3.54
CA LYS A 42 3.12 11.83 3.32
C LYS A 42 4.28 11.25 4.14
N ARG A 43 4.05 11.00 5.44
CA ARG A 43 5.06 10.39 6.33
C ARG A 43 5.49 9.01 5.86
N LEU A 44 4.57 8.19 5.35
CA LEU A 44 4.87 6.88 4.80
C LEU A 44 5.73 6.98 3.51
N ILE A 45 5.40 7.92 2.63
CA ILE A 45 6.17 8.19 1.41
C ILE A 45 7.59 8.64 1.78
N ASP A 46 7.72 9.64 2.65
CA ASP A 46 9.01 10.16 3.13
C ASP A 46 9.86 9.05 3.77
N PHE A 47 9.23 8.24 4.64
CA PHE A 47 9.89 7.08 5.26
C PHE A 47 10.41 6.11 4.20
N CYS A 48 9.61 5.80 3.17
CA CYS A 48 10.02 4.88 2.12
C CYS A 48 11.14 5.46 1.26
N ASP A 49 11.07 6.72 0.86
CA ASP A 49 12.09 7.35 0.03
C ASP A 49 13.44 7.45 0.77
N ILE A 50 13.44 7.86 2.06
CA ILE A 50 14.65 7.95 2.89
C ILE A 50 15.32 6.57 3.06
N ASN A 51 14.52 5.50 3.18
CA ASN A 51 15.02 4.15 3.49
C ASN A 51 15.19 3.27 2.23
N ASN A 52 15.05 3.82 1.03
CA ASN A 52 15.11 3.09 -0.24
C ASN A 52 14.11 1.90 -0.27
N LEU A 53 12.90 2.17 0.18
CA LEU A 53 11.75 1.26 0.16
C LEU A 53 10.74 1.69 -0.89
N ILE A 54 9.82 0.79 -1.20
CA ILE A 54 8.66 1.06 -2.06
C ILE A 54 7.38 0.52 -1.43
N VAL A 55 6.26 1.18 -1.71
CA VAL A 55 4.91 0.72 -1.37
C VAL A 55 4.41 -0.19 -2.49
N ALA A 56 4.65 -1.49 -2.37
CA ALA A 56 4.55 -2.45 -3.47
C ALA A 56 3.17 -2.50 -4.14
N ASN A 57 2.08 -2.50 -3.38
CA ASN A 57 0.72 -2.57 -3.93
C ASN A 57 0.33 -1.38 -4.82
N THR A 58 1.08 -0.27 -4.78
CA THR A 58 0.83 0.89 -5.67
C THR A 58 1.44 0.73 -7.07
N PHE A 59 2.24 -0.32 -7.31
CA PHE A 59 2.87 -0.59 -8.60
C PHE A 59 2.10 -1.59 -9.47
N PHE A 60 1.06 -2.23 -8.94
CA PHE A 60 0.28 -3.21 -9.66
C PHE A 60 -1.08 -2.63 -10.08
N GLN A 61 -1.40 -2.79 -11.37
CA GLN A 61 -2.69 -2.35 -11.89
C GLN A 61 -3.77 -3.37 -11.54
N HIS A 62 -4.75 -2.94 -10.75
CA HIS A 62 -5.91 -3.73 -10.42
C HIS A 62 -7.21 -2.93 -10.51
N LYS A 63 -8.34 -3.62 -10.45
CA LYS A 63 -9.64 -2.97 -10.19
C LYS A 63 -9.63 -2.41 -8.76
N PRO A 64 -10.30 -1.27 -8.48
CA PRO A 64 -10.32 -0.66 -7.14
C PRO A 64 -10.72 -1.64 -6.02
N ILE A 65 -11.64 -2.56 -6.31
CA ILE A 65 -12.10 -3.62 -5.40
C ILE A 65 -10.99 -4.60 -4.93
N HIS A 66 -9.82 -4.59 -5.57
CA HIS A 66 -8.66 -5.39 -5.21
C HIS A 66 -7.51 -4.54 -4.67
N GLN A 67 -7.71 -3.23 -4.50
CA GLN A 67 -6.72 -2.28 -3.97
C GLN A 67 -7.11 -1.74 -2.60
N THR A 68 -8.42 -1.65 -2.31
CA THR A 68 -8.93 -1.08 -1.06
C THR A 68 -9.17 -2.15 0.00
N SER A 69 -8.62 -1.97 1.19
CA SER A 69 -8.73 -2.91 2.30
C SER A 69 -9.80 -2.53 3.33
N TRP A 70 -10.14 -1.26 3.50
CA TRP A 70 -11.02 -0.82 4.58
C TRP A 70 -12.20 0.02 4.09
N MET A 71 -13.38 -0.16 4.70
CA MET A 71 -14.56 0.66 4.41
C MET A 71 -14.84 1.65 5.53
N HIS A 72 -14.82 2.94 5.20
CA HIS A 72 -15.13 3.98 6.17
C HIS A 72 -16.55 3.81 6.73
N PRO A 73 -16.75 3.70 8.06
CA PRO A 73 -18.03 3.29 8.66
C PRO A 73 -19.16 4.29 8.38
N GLY A 74 -18.86 5.59 8.43
CA GLY A 74 -19.82 6.66 8.09
C GLY A 74 -19.99 6.88 6.58
N LYS A 75 -18.90 7.21 5.87
CA LYS A 75 -18.94 7.62 4.46
C LYS A 75 -19.20 6.46 3.48
N LYS A 76 -19.04 5.21 3.90
CA LYS A 76 -19.15 4.01 3.05
C LYS A 76 -18.24 4.05 1.81
N ILE A 77 -17.08 4.71 1.96
CA ILE A 77 -16.04 4.78 0.94
C ILE A 77 -14.95 3.79 1.31
N TRP A 78 -14.45 3.07 0.31
CA TRP A 78 -13.35 2.14 0.46
C TRP A 78 -12.01 2.86 0.30
N HIS A 79 -11.06 2.56 1.20
CA HIS A 79 -9.71 3.13 1.22
C HIS A 79 -8.66 2.03 1.25
N MET A 80 -7.48 2.34 0.73
CA MET A 80 -6.28 1.54 0.86
C MET A 80 -5.55 1.99 2.12
N LEU A 81 -5.58 1.18 3.19
CA LEU A 81 -4.89 1.47 4.46
C LEU A 81 -3.82 0.42 4.80
N ASP A 82 -4.00 -0.80 4.27
CA ASP A 82 -3.07 -1.89 4.41
C ASP A 82 -2.08 -1.89 3.25
N TYR A 83 -0.79 -1.98 3.55
CA TYR A 83 0.27 -1.93 2.55
C TYR A 83 1.29 -3.03 2.75
N THR A 84 1.99 -3.34 1.66
CA THR A 84 3.24 -4.09 1.68
C THR A 84 4.37 -3.16 1.26
N VAL A 85 5.32 -2.92 2.16
CA VAL A 85 6.50 -2.11 1.90
C VAL A 85 7.71 -3.03 1.78
N VAL A 86 8.49 -2.89 0.71
CA VAL A 86 9.66 -3.74 0.44
C VAL A 86 10.89 -2.90 0.10
N ASN A 87 12.09 -3.47 0.29
CA ASN A 87 13.28 -2.81 -0.25
C ASN A 87 13.17 -2.68 -1.78
N ARG A 88 13.52 -1.50 -2.29
CA ARG A 88 13.48 -1.19 -3.73
C ARG A 88 14.24 -2.20 -4.58
N LYS A 89 15.41 -2.68 -4.11
CA LYS A 89 16.23 -3.68 -4.82
C LYS A 89 15.52 -5.02 -5.07
N PHE A 90 14.51 -5.36 -4.28
CA PHE A 90 13.73 -6.59 -4.43
C PHE A 90 12.35 -6.35 -5.05
N ARG A 91 12.12 -5.16 -5.64
CA ARG A 91 10.86 -4.86 -6.33
C ARG A 91 10.46 -5.94 -7.34
N SER A 92 11.43 -6.43 -8.12
CA SER A 92 11.18 -7.46 -9.14
C SER A 92 10.93 -8.85 -8.58
N SER A 93 11.13 -9.06 -7.27
CA SER A 93 10.81 -10.31 -6.58
C SER A 93 9.39 -10.35 -6.02
N VAL A 94 8.68 -9.21 -6.00
CA VAL A 94 7.27 -9.14 -5.65
C VAL A 94 6.46 -9.30 -6.93
N GLU A 95 5.67 -10.37 -7.03
CA GLU A 95 4.91 -10.69 -8.25
C GLU A 95 3.55 -10.00 -8.30
N ASP A 96 2.89 -9.87 -7.15
CA ASP A 96 1.56 -9.28 -7.03
C ASP A 96 1.31 -8.84 -5.58
N VAL A 97 0.57 -7.75 -5.37
CA VAL A 97 0.06 -7.41 -4.04
C VAL A 97 -1.39 -6.93 -4.16
N ARG A 98 -2.32 -7.69 -3.59
CA ARG A 98 -3.75 -7.50 -3.82
C ARG A 98 -4.60 -7.76 -2.59
N VAL A 99 -5.77 -7.14 -2.58
CA VAL A 99 -6.78 -7.34 -1.54
C VAL A 99 -7.77 -8.45 -1.91
N HIS A 100 -8.01 -9.34 -0.95
CA HIS A 100 -8.98 -10.44 -0.99
C HIS A 100 -10.23 -10.12 -0.15
N ARG A 101 -11.38 -10.03 -0.84
CA ARG A 101 -12.66 -9.56 -0.24
C ARG A 101 -13.39 -10.58 0.64
N MET A 102 -13.01 -11.85 0.59
CA MET A 102 -13.82 -12.95 1.13
C MET A 102 -13.78 -13.09 2.67
N ALA A 103 -12.97 -12.30 3.37
CA ALA A 103 -12.71 -12.49 4.80
C ALA A 103 -13.51 -11.56 5.74
N ALA A 104 -13.84 -10.33 5.33
CA ALA A 104 -14.31 -9.29 6.26
C ALA A 104 -15.62 -9.65 6.99
N GLY A 105 -16.67 -9.99 6.23
CA GLY A 105 -17.98 -10.31 6.79
C GLY A 105 -18.05 -11.64 7.55
N THR A 106 -17.11 -12.55 7.31
CA THR A 106 -17.11 -13.89 7.90
C THR A 106 -16.32 -13.94 9.22
N ILE A 107 -15.36 -13.03 9.41
CA ILE A 107 -14.39 -13.06 10.52
C ILE A 107 -14.60 -11.87 11.49
N GLY A 108 -15.60 -11.01 11.24
CA GLY A 108 -15.95 -9.91 12.15
C GLY A 108 -14.97 -8.72 12.11
N THR A 109 -14.27 -8.55 10.98
CA THR A 109 -13.37 -7.41 10.74
C THR A 109 -13.93 -6.49 9.65
N ASP A 110 -13.68 -5.19 9.76
CA ASP A 110 -13.98 -4.17 8.75
C ASP A 110 -12.87 -4.03 7.70
N HIS A 111 -11.79 -4.82 7.81
CA HIS A 111 -10.71 -4.91 6.83
C HIS A 111 -10.82 -6.17 5.96
N HIS A 112 -10.40 -6.04 4.70
CA HIS A 112 -10.12 -7.13 3.79
C HIS A 112 -8.65 -7.54 3.86
N LEU A 113 -8.38 -8.82 3.63
CA LEU A 113 -7.03 -9.38 3.70
C LEU A 113 -6.15 -8.87 2.55
N LEU A 114 -5.00 -8.29 2.88
CA LEU A 114 -3.94 -8.00 1.91
C LEU A 114 -3.05 -9.25 1.73
N ARG A 115 -2.76 -9.61 0.48
CA ARG A 115 -1.81 -10.67 0.13
C ARG A 115 -0.69 -10.07 -0.71
N ALA A 116 0.55 -10.40 -0.35
CA ALA A 116 1.77 -10.09 -1.11
C ALA A 116 2.49 -11.38 -1.54
#